data_AF-A0A924Q5X8-F1
#
_entry.id   AF-A0A924Q5X8-F1
#
_cell.length_a   1.000
_cell.length_b   1.000
_cell.length_c   1.000
_cell.angle_alpha   90.00
_cell.angle_beta   90.00
_cell.angle_gamma   90.00
#
_symmetry.space_group_name_H-M   'P 1'
#
loop_
_entity.id
_entity.type
_entity.pdbx_description
1 polymer ?
#
loop_
_entity_poly.entity_id
_entity_poly.type
_entity_poly.pdbx_seq_one_letter_code
_entity_poly.pdbx_strand_id
1 'polypeptide(L)' 'MKMISTLMLAVLLAACGRSAPTETVESLASNPERLKELRKQCKADRAKQGDALCNAVAEATRKRFMGNGTPYTPEPAPKN' A
#
# COMPACT_ATOMS: atom_id res chain seq x y z
N MET A 1 -24.05 -31.01 -10.12
CA MET A 1 -23.72 -30.77 -8.69
C MET A 1 -22.22 -30.62 -8.42
N LYS A 2 -21.34 -31.45 -9.01
CA LYS A 2 -19.88 -31.43 -8.74
C LYS A 2 -19.16 -30.15 -9.23
N MET A 3 -19.54 -29.60 -10.39
CA MET A 3 -18.98 -28.35 -10.94
C MET A 3 -19.32 -27.09 -10.13
N ILE A 4 -20.48 -27.07 -9.46
CA ILE A 4 -20.92 -25.91 -8.67
C ILE A 4 -20.06 -25.81 -7.41
N SER A 5 -19.72 -26.95 -6.80
CA SER A 5 -18.83 -27.02 -5.64
C SER A 5 -17.40 -26.57 -5.97
N THR A 6 -16.86 -26.98 -7.12
CA THR A 6 -15.53 -26.52 -7.56
C THR A 6 -15.49 -25.03 -7.87
N LEU A 7 -16.57 -24.47 -8.43
CA LEU A 7 -16.67 -23.05 -8.73
C LEU A 7 -16.74 -22.20 -7.45
N MET A 8 -17.50 -22.64 -6.44
CA MET A 8 -17.57 -21.97 -5.15
C MET A 8 -16.24 -22.01 -4.40
N LEU A 9 -15.52 -23.13 -4.46
CA LEU A 9 -14.21 -23.25 -3.84
C LEU A 9 -13.18 -22.32 -4.52
N ALA A 10 -13.22 -22.20 -5.85
CA ALA A 10 -12.36 -21.29 -6.60
C ALA A 10 -12.62 -19.82 -6.25
N VAL A 11 -13.88 -19.42 -6.05
CA VAL A 11 -14.25 -18.05 -5.62
C VAL A 11 -13.74 -17.76 -4.21
N LEU A 12 -13.84 -18.73 -3.29
CA LEU A 12 -13.31 -18.59 -1.93
C LEU A 12 -11.77 -18.50 -1.91
N LEU A 13 -11.09 -19.28 -2.76
CA LEU A 13 -9.63 -19.24 -2.93
C LEU A 13 -9.15 -17.92 -3.57
N ALA A 14 -9.90 -17.38 -4.53
CA ALA A 14 -9.61 -16.06 -5.12
C ALA A 14 -9.80 -14.92 -4.11
N ALA A 15 -10.77 -15.04 -3.20
CA ALA A 15 -10.95 -14.11 -2.09
C ALA A 15 -9.85 -14.22 -1.02
N CYS A 16 -9.24 -15.40 -0.86
CA CYS A 16 -8.10 -15.65 0.02
C CYS A 16 -6.74 -15.45 -0.67
N GLY A 17 -6.77 -15.06 -1.95
CA GLY A 17 -5.59 -14.80 -2.77
C GLY A 17 -4.83 -13.61 -2.23
N ARG A 18 -3.80 -13.88 -1.41
CA ARG A 18 -2.75 -12.93 -1.06
C ARG A 18 -2.32 -12.27 -2.37
N SER A 19 -2.71 -11.00 -2.57
CA SER A 19 -2.21 -10.23 -3.70
C SER A 19 -0.68 -10.32 -3.64
N ALA A 20 -0.09 -10.75 -4.74
CA ALA A 20 1.34 -10.99 -4.90
C ALA A 20 2.18 -9.78 -4.39
N PRO A 21 3.52 -9.88 -4.31
CA PRO A 21 4.41 -8.83 -3.77
C PRO A 21 4.39 -7.48 -4.53
N THR A 22 3.42 -7.24 -5.40
CA THR A 22 3.22 -6.02 -6.18
C THR A 22 2.76 -4.83 -5.34
N GLU A 23 2.26 -5.06 -4.13
CA GLU A 23 1.78 -4.00 -3.21
C GLU A 23 2.80 -3.67 -2.11
N THR A 24 4.10 -3.73 -2.43
CA THR A 24 5.16 -3.20 -1.56
C THR A 24 5.17 -1.68 -1.59
N VAL A 25 5.77 -1.07 -0.56
CA VAL A 25 5.90 0.39 -0.43
C VAL A 25 6.61 0.99 -1.64
N GLU A 26 7.68 0.37 -2.11
CA GLU A 26 8.46 0.80 -3.28
C GLU A 26 7.65 0.74 -4.58
N SER A 27 6.93 -0.37 -4.78
CA SER A 27 6.09 -0.55 -5.96
C SER A 27 4.93 0.45 -5.97
N LEU A 28 4.27 0.63 -4.83
CA LEU A 28 3.20 1.60 -4.64
C LEU A 28 3.68 3.05 -4.79
N ALA A 29 4.88 3.37 -4.30
CA ALA A 29 5.46 4.69 -4.46
C ALA A 29 5.79 5.01 -5.93
N SER A 30 6.16 3.98 -6.70
CA SER A 30 6.47 4.09 -8.13
C SER A 30 5.23 4.06 -9.03
N ASN A 31 4.08 3.59 -8.53
CA ASN A 31 2.83 3.44 -9.28
C ASN A 31 1.69 4.32 -8.69
N PRO A 32 1.61 5.61 -9.08
CA PRO A 32 0.68 6.57 -8.46
C PRO A 32 -0.81 6.26 -8.70
N GLU A 33 -1.18 5.72 -9.87
CA GLU A 33 -2.56 5.36 -10.17
C GLU A 33 -3.05 4.21 -9.28
N ARG A 34 -2.20 3.18 -9.09
CA ARG A 34 -2.50 2.06 -8.21
C ARG A 34 -2.61 2.50 -6.75
N LEU A 35 -1.70 3.36 -6.31
CA LEU A 35 -1.70 3.93 -4.96
C LEU A 35 -2.95 4.78 -4.69
N LYS A 36 -3.40 5.57 -5.67
CA LYS A 36 -4.62 6.40 -5.55
C LYS A 36 -5.87 5.53 -5.37
N GLU A 37 -5.99 4.46 -6.14
CA GLU A 37 -7.13 3.55 -6.04
C GLU A 37 -7.15 2.84 -4.68
N LEU A 38 -6.01 2.31 -4.24
CA LEU A 38 -5.91 1.67 -2.93
C LEU A 38 -6.14 2.64 -1.76
N ARG A 39 -5.73 3.91 -1.87
CA ARG A 39 -6.09 4.94 -0.87
C ARG A 39 -7.61 5.10 -0.75
N LYS A 40 -8.35 5.12 -1.87
CA LYS A 40 -9.81 5.21 -1.83
C LYS A 40 -10.41 3.97 -1.15
N GLN A 41 -9.92 2.79 -1.51
CA GLN A 41 -10.39 1.54 -0.95
C GLN A 41 -10.13 1.42 0.55
N CYS A 42 -8.91 1.77 1.01
CA CYS A 42 -8.56 1.81 2.42
C CYS A 42 -9.34 2.85 3.22
N LYS A 43 -9.76 3.96 2.58
CA LYS A 43 -10.65 4.95 3.20
C LYS A 43 -12.09 4.45 3.30
N ALA A 44 -12.55 3.70 2.30
CA ALA A 44 -13.90 3.17 2.27
C ALA A 44 -14.11 2.04 3.27
N ASP A 45 -13.18 1.07 3.30
CA ASP A 45 -13.27 -0.07 4.21
C ASP A 45 -11.88 -0.65 4.51
N ARG A 46 -11.29 -0.21 5.61
CA ARG A 46 -9.98 -0.67 6.08
C ARG A 46 -10.00 -2.11 6.58
N ALA A 47 -11.09 -2.55 7.21
CA ALA A 47 -11.21 -3.90 7.75
C ALA A 47 -11.21 -4.93 6.63
N LYS A 48 -11.88 -4.63 5.51
CA LYS A 48 -11.89 -5.47 4.32
C LYS A 48 -10.54 -5.54 3.61
N GLN A 49 -9.80 -4.43 3.55
CA GLN A 49 -8.52 -4.36 2.84
C GLN A 49 -7.34 -4.89 3.67
N GLY A 50 -7.47 -4.84 5.00
CA GLY A 50 -6.46 -5.30 5.94
C GLY A 50 -5.44 -4.20 6.30
N ASP A 51 -5.08 -4.17 7.58
CA ASP A 51 -4.20 -3.13 8.13
C ASP A 51 -2.81 -3.11 7.50
N ALA A 52 -2.25 -4.28 7.19
CA ALA A 52 -0.93 -4.37 6.56
C ALA A 52 -0.90 -3.65 5.20
N LEU A 53 -1.94 -3.84 4.37
CA LEU A 53 -2.04 -3.20 3.07
C LEU A 53 -2.24 -1.69 3.21
N CYS A 54 -3.16 -1.27 4.06
CA CYS A 54 -3.44 0.16 4.25
C CYS A 54 -2.28 0.92 4.91
N ASN A 55 -1.46 0.25 5.74
CA ASN A 55 -0.22 0.80 6.27
C ASN A 55 0.83 0.96 5.16
N ALA A 56 1.01 -0.04 4.29
CA ALA A 56 1.92 0.05 3.15
C ALA A 56 1.52 1.19 2.20
N VAL A 57 0.22 1.36 1.93
CA VAL A 57 -0.34 2.48 1.15
C VAL A 57 -0.05 3.84 1.81
N ALA A 58 -0.20 3.93 3.13
CA ALA A 58 0.11 5.16 3.87
C ALA A 58 1.60 5.50 3.78
N GLU A 59 2.47 4.51 3.98
CA GLU A 59 3.91 4.65 3.90
C GLU A 59 4.37 5.03 2.49
N ALA A 60 3.86 4.36 1.46
CA ALA A 60 4.15 4.69 0.06
C ALA A 60 3.77 6.13 -0.26
N THR A 61 2.63 6.59 0.27
CA THR A 61 2.22 7.99 0.08
C THR A 61 3.13 8.96 0.81
N ARG A 62 3.52 8.65 2.05
CA ARG A 62 4.49 9.46 2.81
C ARG A 62 5.82 9.53 2.06
N LYS A 63 6.32 8.41 1.54
CA LYS A 63 7.57 8.33 0.77
C LYS A 63 7.51 9.20 -0.48
N ARG A 64 6.42 9.15 -1.25
CA ARG A 64 6.22 10.04 -2.41
C ARG A 64 6.12 11.51 -2.02
N PHE A 65 5.46 11.81 -0.92
CA PHE A 65 5.29 13.18 -0.45
C PHE A 65 6.61 13.79 0.05
N MET A 66 7.36 13.03 0.85
CA MET A 66 8.65 13.47 1.40
C MET A 66 9.77 13.43 0.34
N GLY A 67 9.64 12.59 -0.69
CA GLY A 67 10.69 12.36 -1.67
C GLY A 67 11.98 11.89 -0.99
N ASN A 68 13.12 12.37 -1.48
CA ASN A 68 14.44 12.10 -0.88
C ASN A 68 14.74 13.01 0.33
N GLY A 69 13.80 13.88 0.73
CA GLY A 69 14.02 14.93 1.72
C GLY A 69 15.05 15.96 1.26
N THR A 70 15.22 17.02 2.05
CA THR A 70 16.40 17.90 2.01
C THR A 70 17.26 17.58 3.23
N PRO A 71 18.56 17.31 3.08
CA PRO A 71 19.45 17.16 4.22
C PRO A 71 19.34 18.40 5.11
N TYR A 72 19.15 18.20 6.41
CA TYR A 72 19.28 19.29 7.36
C TYR A 72 20.76 19.69 7.42
N THR A 73 21.05 20.91 7.00
CA THR A 73 22.38 21.49 7.09
C THR A 73 22.35 22.54 8.20
N PRO A 74 22.75 22.21 9.44
CA PRO A 74 22.81 23.20 10.51
C PRO A 74 23.84 24.27 10.17
N GLU A 75 23.52 25.53 10.42
CA GLU A 75 24.52 26.59 10.42
C GLU A 75 25.51 26.35 11.59
N PRO A 76 26.82 26.58 11.38
CA PRO A 76 27.79 26.47 12.45
C PRO A 76 27.47 27.46 13.58
N ALA A 77 27.59 27.01 14.82
CA ALA A 77 27.34 27.85 15.99
C ALA A 77 28.23 29.12 15.96
N PRO A 78 27.70 30.28 16.37
CA PRO A 78 28.48 31.51 16.41
C PRO A 78 29.69 31.34 17.33
N LYS A 79 30.87 31.73 16.84
CA LYS A 79 32.10 31.75 17.63
C LYS A 79 32.10 33.07 18.40
N ASN A 80 31.92 32.98 19.71
CA ASN A 80 32.14 34.09 20.64
C ASN A 80 33.63 34.32 20.86
#